data_AF-A0A965W7J8-F1
#
_entry.id   AF-A0A965W7J8-F1
#
_cell.length_a   1.000
_cell.length_b   1.000
_cell.length_c   1.000
_cell.angle_alpha   90.00
_cell.angle_beta   90.00
_cell.angle_gamma   90.00
#
_symmetry.space_group_name_H-M   'P 1'
#
loop_
_entity.id
_entity.type
_entity.pdbx_description
1 polymer ?
#
loop_
_entity_poly.entity_id
_entity_poly.type
_entity_poly.pdbx_seq_one_letter_code
_entity_poly.pdbx_strand_id
1 'polypeptide(L)'
;DTQGVAPLSKTLDSIGVFAKTMAETALVYDALVDDHKRATSAHAMTTESARKLLQGLRIGRIAQHELKDVQAEIVKAYEETLEFLKSAGAHITTLELPCAIADLAPMAVNIMVTEGAAAYGALANDLTKPMDSGIRPRLQAGAKLLAIDYIAALKPNIIEETVCKRF
;
A
#
# COMPACT_ATOMS: atom_id res chain seq x y z
N ASP A 1 -6.71 -8.15 11.00
CA ASP A 1 -7.98 -7.72 11.63
C ASP A 1 -7.78 -6.32 12.16
N THR A 2 -8.73 -5.41 11.99
CA THR A 2 -8.69 -4.01 12.46
C THR A 2 -9.66 -3.74 13.61
N GLN A 3 -10.20 -4.79 14.25
CA GLN A 3 -11.01 -4.67 15.47
C GLN A 3 -10.33 -3.80 16.53
N GLY A 4 -11.08 -2.84 17.08
CA GLY A 4 -10.60 -1.90 18.10
C GLY A 4 -9.82 -0.69 17.57
N VAL A 5 -9.54 -0.62 16.25
CA VAL A 5 -8.95 0.56 15.62
C VAL A 5 -10.06 1.51 15.16
N ALA A 6 -9.88 2.82 15.40
CA ALA A 6 -10.79 3.83 14.85
C ALA A 6 -10.72 3.78 13.31
N PRO A 7 -11.80 3.37 12.62
CA PRO A 7 -11.72 3.09 11.19
C PRO A 7 -11.73 4.38 10.39
N LEU A 8 -10.99 4.48 9.30
CA LEU A 8 -11.24 5.48 8.26
C LEU A 8 -11.94 4.83 7.06
N SER A 9 -11.41 3.71 6.58
CA SER A 9 -11.93 2.93 5.46
C SER A 9 -11.65 1.46 5.75
N LYS A 10 -12.65 0.70 6.18
CA LYS A 10 -12.45 -0.71 6.55
C LYS A 10 -11.93 -1.57 5.40
N THR A 11 -12.22 -1.17 4.16
CA THR A 11 -11.70 -1.86 2.97
C THR A 11 -10.20 -1.63 2.75
N LEU A 12 -9.65 -0.50 3.23
CA LEU A 12 -8.27 -0.09 2.97
C LEU A 12 -7.40 -0.01 4.23
N ASP A 13 -8.00 0.07 5.41
CA ASP A 13 -7.30 0.22 6.69
C ASP A 13 -6.42 -0.99 6.95
N SER A 14 -5.14 -0.73 7.19
CA SER A 14 -4.13 -1.73 7.50
C SER A 14 -3.30 -1.29 8.70
N ILE A 15 -3.09 -2.19 9.66
CA ILE A 15 -2.22 -1.93 10.81
C ILE A 15 -0.78 -2.19 10.38
N GLY A 16 0.09 -1.21 10.58
CA GLY A 16 1.53 -1.30 10.31
C GLY A 16 2.37 -1.23 11.58
N VAL A 17 3.64 -1.64 11.46
CA VAL A 17 4.64 -1.58 12.52
C VAL A 17 5.73 -0.58 12.13
N PHE A 18 6.09 0.30 13.07
CA PHE A 18 7.27 1.16 12.96
C PHE A 18 8.33 0.69 13.95
N ALA A 19 9.50 0.30 13.45
CA ALA A 19 10.65 -0.11 14.24
C ALA A 19 11.96 0.38 13.61
N LYS A 20 13.07 0.31 14.34
CA LYS A 20 14.36 0.83 13.85
C LYS A 20 15.03 -0.12 12.86
N THR A 21 14.68 -1.41 12.92
CA THR A 21 15.27 -2.45 12.06
C THR A 21 14.21 -3.42 11.55
N MET A 22 14.49 -4.08 10.42
CA MET A 22 13.61 -5.13 9.89
C MET A 22 13.47 -6.32 10.85
N ALA A 23 14.51 -6.62 11.63
CA ALA A 23 14.47 -7.65 12.66
C ALA A 23 13.46 -7.30 13.77
N GLU A 24 13.47 -6.06 14.26
CA GLU A 24 12.47 -5.58 15.22
C GLU A 24 11.06 -5.59 14.60
N THR A 25 10.90 -5.14 13.34
CA THR A 25 9.62 -5.20 12.63
C THR A 25 9.10 -6.63 12.54
N ALA A 26 9.96 -7.59 12.19
CA ALA A 26 9.59 -9.01 12.09
C ALA A 26 9.15 -9.58 13.44
N LEU A 27 9.85 -9.27 14.53
CA LEU A 27 9.50 -9.70 15.89
C LEU A 27 8.13 -9.18 16.33
N VAL A 28 7.86 -7.89 16.11
CA VAL A 28 6.56 -7.30 16.46
C VAL A 28 5.46 -7.87 15.56
N TYR A 29 5.73 -8.06 14.27
CA TYR A 29 4.75 -8.64 13.35
C TYR A 29 4.39 -10.08 13.74
N ASP A 30 5.38 -10.91 14.10
CA ASP A 30 5.15 -12.29 14.59
C ASP A 30 4.27 -12.30 15.86
N ALA A 31 4.46 -11.34 16.77
CA ALA A 31 3.63 -11.20 17.96
C ALA A 31 2.19 -10.71 17.67
N LEU A 32 1.95 -10.05 16.53
CA LEU A 32 0.66 -9.46 16.18
C LEU A 32 -0.21 -10.35 15.27
N VAL A 33 0.39 -11.35 14.61
CA VAL A 33 -0.30 -12.16 13.60
C VAL A 33 -0.64 -13.55 14.18
N ASP A 34 -1.93 -13.82 14.33
CA ASP A 34 -2.44 -15.12 14.81
C ASP A 34 -2.16 -16.31 13.86
N ASP A 35 -1.85 -16.04 12.59
CA ASP A 35 -1.53 -17.07 11.60
C ASP A 35 -0.01 -17.25 11.45
N HIS A 36 0.55 -18.22 12.16
CA HIS A 36 1.98 -18.58 12.08
C HIS A 36 2.46 -18.91 10.67
N LYS A 37 1.58 -19.25 9.71
CA LYS A 37 1.97 -19.46 8.30
C LYS A 37 2.23 -18.16 7.56
N ARG A 38 1.71 -17.03 8.06
CA ARG A 38 1.99 -15.67 7.55
C ARG A 38 3.22 -15.05 8.19
N ALA A 39 3.67 -15.56 9.33
CA ALA A 39 4.88 -15.13 10.02
C ALA A 39 6.17 -15.73 9.40
N THR A 40 6.36 -15.58 8.08
CA THR A 40 7.61 -16.00 7.40
C THR A 40 8.75 -14.99 7.59
N SER A 41 8.44 -13.79 8.08
CA SER A 41 9.38 -12.66 8.27
C SER A 41 10.47 -12.94 9.32
N ALA A 42 10.23 -13.86 10.26
CA ALA A 42 11.21 -14.23 11.29
C ALA A 42 12.40 -15.07 10.75
N HIS A 43 12.42 -15.42 9.46
CA HIS A 43 13.46 -16.30 8.89
C HIS A 43 14.71 -15.54 8.41
N ALA A 44 14.69 -14.20 8.42
CA ALA A 44 15.76 -13.33 7.93
C ALA A 44 16.52 -12.62 9.07
N MET A 45 16.83 -13.32 10.15
CA MET A 45 17.42 -12.71 11.37
C MET A 45 18.91 -12.34 11.24
N THR A 46 19.59 -12.77 10.18
CA THR A 46 21.01 -12.48 9.93
C THR A 46 21.24 -11.98 8.51
N THR A 47 22.31 -11.22 8.29
CA THR A 47 22.71 -10.76 6.95
C THR A 47 22.89 -11.91 5.95
N GLU A 48 23.40 -13.06 6.41
CA GLU A 48 23.58 -14.24 5.56
C GLU A 48 22.23 -14.86 5.15
N SER A 49 21.32 -15.06 6.10
CA SER A 49 19.97 -15.55 5.82
C SER A 49 19.21 -14.60 4.88
N ALA A 50 19.34 -13.28 5.07
CA ALA A 50 18.75 -12.28 4.21
C ALA A 50 19.33 -12.34 2.78
N ARG A 51 20.65 -12.47 2.61
CA ARG A 51 21.25 -12.65 1.27
C ARG A 51 20.77 -13.91 0.59
N LYS A 52 20.66 -15.02 1.33
CA LYS A 52 20.16 -16.29 0.78
C LYS A 52 18.71 -16.16 0.28
N LEU A 53 17.87 -15.38 0.97
CA LEU A 53 16.50 -15.10 0.53
C LEU A 53 16.44 -14.25 -0.74
N LEU A 54 17.44 -13.40 -1.00
CA LEU A 54 17.52 -12.59 -2.22
C LEU A 54 18.03 -13.38 -3.43
N GLN A 55 18.78 -14.46 -3.23
CA GLN A 55 19.30 -15.28 -4.32
C GLN A 55 18.18 -15.92 -5.13
N GLY A 56 18.11 -15.59 -6.42
CA GLY A 56 17.07 -16.08 -7.33
C GLY A 56 15.70 -15.42 -7.13
N LEU A 57 15.55 -14.49 -6.18
CA LEU A 57 14.30 -13.77 -5.96
C LEU A 57 13.99 -12.90 -7.18
N ARG A 58 12.76 -12.99 -7.67
CA ARG A 58 12.31 -12.21 -8.84
C ARG A 58 11.58 -10.97 -8.35
N ILE A 59 12.11 -9.81 -8.72
CA ILE A 59 11.59 -8.51 -8.29
C ILE A 59 11.16 -7.74 -9.53
N GLY A 60 9.89 -7.35 -9.55
CA GLY A 60 9.36 -6.44 -10.55
C GLY A 60 9.74 -5.00 -10.24
N ARG A 61 10.54 -4.35 -11.08
CA ARG A 61 10.76 -2.90 -10.99
C ARG A 61 9.63 -2.16 -11.70
N ILE A 62 9.20 -1.05 -11.15
CA ILE A 62 8.30 -0.09 -11.80
C ILE A 62 8.98 0.45 -13.07
N ALA A 63 8.22 0.59 -14.16
CA ALA A 63 8.70 1.15 -15.41
C ALA A 63 9.12 2.62 -15.25
N GLN A 64 10.17 3.03 -15.96
CA GLN A 64 10.78 4.36 -15.78
C GLN A 64 9.79 5.52 -16.01
N HIS A 65 8.86 5.35 -16.96
CA HIS A 65 7.90 6.39 -17.30
C HIS A 65 6.86 6.65 -16.19
N GLU A 66 6.60 5.66 -15.34
CA GLU A 66 5.74 5.80 -14.15
C GLU A 66 6.41 6.63 -13.04
N LEU A 67 7.73 6.81 -13.09
CA LEU A 67 8.50 7.55 -12.10
C LEU A 67 8.71 9.04 -12.45
N LYS A 68 8.11 9.52 -13.54
CA LYS A 68 8.34 10.88 -14.08
C LYS A 68 8.02 12.02 -13.09
N ASP A 69 7.06 11.80 -12.18
CA ASP A 69 6.60 12.79 -11.20
C ASP A 69 7.25 12.59 -9.81
N VAL A 70 8.18 11.62 -9.70
CA VAL A 70 8.90 11.32 -8.47
C VAL A 70 10.13 12.22 -8.36
N GLN A 71 10.42 12.69 -7.14
CA GLN A 71 11.61 13.52 -6.86
C GLN A 71 12.89 12.78 -7.23
N ALA A 72 13.86 13.49 -7.82
CA ALA A 72 15.07 12.91 -8.38
C ALA A 72 15.89 12.12 -7.35
N GLU A 73 15.94 12.59 -6.10
CA GLU A 73 16.65 11.94 -5.00
C GLU A 73 16.01 10.59 -4.64
N ILE A 74 14.68 10.49 -4.73
CA ILE A 74 13.93 9.25 -4.48
C ILE A 74 14.15 8.26 -5.62
N VAL A 75 14.12 8.73 -6.88
CA VAL A 75 14.44 7.90 -8.04
C VAL A 75 15.86 7.36 -7.95
N LYS A 76 16.83 8.20 -7.54
CA LYS A 76 18.21 7.79 -7.32
C LYS A 76 18.32 6.69 -6.26
N ALA A 77 17.72 6.90 -5.08
CA ALA A 77 17.74 5.91 -4.00
C ALA A 77 17.07 4.58 -4.41
N TYR A 78 16.00 4.66 -5.19
CA TYR A 78 15.32 3.49 -5.76
C TYR A 78 16.23 2.70 -6.71
N GLU A 79 16.88 3.36 -7.68
CA GLU A 79 17.81 2.68 -8.61
C GLU A 79 19.04 2.10 -7.88
N GLU A 80 19.60 2.82 -6.90
CA GLU A 80 20.69 2.31 -6.04
C GLU A 80 20.26 1.05 -5.28
N THR A 81 19.01 1.00 -4.81
CA THR A 81 18.43 -0.18 -4.15
C THR A 81 18.28 -1.35 -5.11
N LEU A 82 17.82 -1.12 -6.35
CA LEU A 82 17.71 -2.17 -7.36
C LEU A 82 19.06 -2.77 -7.74
N GLU A 83 20.09 -1.94 -7.90
CA GLU A 83 21.45 -2.42 -8.17
C GLU A 83 22.01 -3.22 -6.98
N PHE A 84 21.76 -2.77 -5.75
CA PHE A 84 22.12 -3.55 -4.57
C PHE A 84 21.43 -4.93 -4.57
N LEU A 85 20.12 -4.99 -4.81
CA LEU A 85 19.36 -6.25 -4.84
C LEU A 85 19.86 -7.20 -5.93
N LYS A 86 20.17 -6.66 -7.12
CA LYS A 86 20.79 -7.41 -8.21
C LYS A 86 22.16 -7.96 -7.83
N SER A 87 23.00 -7.14 -7.18
CA SER A 87 24.31 -7.56 -6.68
C SER A 87 24.21 -8.66 -5.61
N ALA A 88 23.10 -8.70 -4.88
CA ALA A 88 22.79 -9.74 -3.90
C ALA A 88 22.21 -11.03 -4.52
N GLY A 89 22.02 -11.08 -5.84
CA GLY A 89 21.55 -12.27 -6.56
C GLY A 89 20.08 -12.26 -6.95
N ALA A 90 19.35 -11.15 -6.77
CA ALA A 90 17.97 -11.04 -7.23
C ALA A 90 17.89 -10.80 -8.75
N HIS A 91 16.82 -11.29 -9.37
CA HIS A 91 16.47 -11.04 -10.76
C HIS A 91 15.50 -9.86 -10.86
N ILE A 92 15.97 -8.74 -11.37
CA ILE A 92 15.14 -7.54 -11.57
C ILE A 92 14.54 -7.57 -12.98
N THR A 93 13.22 -7.41 -13.09
CA THR A 93 12.51 -7.33 -14.39
C THR A 93 11.61 -6.11 -14.39
N THR A 94 11.62 -5.34 -15.47
CA THR A 94 10.70 -4.19 -15.61
C THR A 94 9.28 -4.67 -15.79
N LEU A 95 8.38 -4.11 -14.98
CA LEU A 95 6.95 -4.35 -15.07
C LEU A 95 6.22 -3.26 -15.81
N GLU A 96 5.53 -3.69 -16.86
CA GLU A 96 4.59 -2.89 -17.62
C GLU A 96 3.18 -3.24 -17.15
N LEU A 97 2.51 -2.26 -16.53
CA LEU A 97 1.12 -2.41 -16.13
C LEU A 97 0.19 -2.09 -17.31
N PRO A 98 -1.02 -2.66 -17.36
CA PRO A 98 -1.98 -2.38 -18.42
C PRO A 98 -2.62 -0.98 -18.33
N CYS A 99 -2.32 -0.23 -17.27
CA CYS A 99 -2.71 1.18 -17.08
C CYS A 99 -1.58 1.93 -16.36
N ALA A 100 -1.67 3.26 -16.31
CA ALA A 100 -0.76 4.03 -15.47
C ALA A 100 -1.09 3.80 -13.99
N ILE A 101 -0.06 3.81 -13.12
CA ILE A 101 -0.25 3.67 -11.67
C ILE A 101 -1.12 4.81 -11.12
N ALA A 102 -0.96 6.01 -11.69
CA ALA A 102 -1.73 7.19 -11.32
C ALA A 102 -3.25 7.00 -11.49
N ASP A 103 -3.67 6.16 -12.45
CA ASP A 103 -5.09 5.89 -12.73
C ASP A 103 -5.75 5.03 -11.64
N LEU A 104 -4.95 4.36 -10.80
CA LEU A 104 -5.44 3.57 -9.66
C LEU A 104 -5.82 4.44 -8.46
N ALA A 105 -5.19 5.61 -8.31
CA ALA A 105 -5.38 6.47 -7.14
C ALA A 105 -6.82 6.97 -6.98
N PRO A 106 -7.53 7.45 -8.03
CA PRO A 106 -8.93 7.86 -7.91
C PRO A 106 -9.85 6.75 -7.39
N MET A 107 -9.61 5.49 -7.77
CA MET A 107 -10.40 4.35 -7.29
C MET A 107 -10.25 4.16 -5.78
N ALA A 108 -9.00 4.14 -5.29
CA ALA A 108 -8.70 4.03 -3.87
C ALA A 108 -9.26 5.22 -3.08
N VAL A 109 -9.16 6.44 -3.64
CA VAL A 109 -9.74 7.65 -3.03
C VAL A 109 -11.25 7.52 -2.91
N ASN A 110 -11.97 7.08 -3.94
CA ASN A 110 -13.42 6.92 -3.89
C ASN A 110 -13.85 5.94 -2.80
N ILE A 111 -13.17 4.81 -2.65
CA ILE A 111 -13.41 3.86 -1.55
C ILE A 111 -13.18 4.58 -0.20
N MET A 112 -12.00 5.18 -0.02
CA MET A 112 -11.60 5.81 1.22
C MET A 112 -12.54 6.94 1.67
N VAL A 113 -12.87 7.88 0.78
CA VAL A 113 -13.68 9.05 1.15
C VAL A 113 -15.16 8.68 1.33
N THR A 114 -15.67 7.68 0.60
CA THR A 114 -17.06 7.22 0.76
C THR A 114 -17.24 6.52 2.10
N GLU A 115 -16.34 5.60 2.45
CA GLU A 115 -16.38 4.91 3.74
C GLU A 115 -16.13 5.88 4.90
N GLY A 116 -15.16 6.78 4.75
CA GLY A 116 -14.90 7.84 5.73
C GLY A 116 -16.11 8.75 5.93
N ALA A 117 -16.82 9.12 4.87
CA ALA A 117 -18.06 9.89 4.96
C ALA A 117 -19.19 9.10 5.64
N ALA A 118 -19.30 7.80 5.39
CA ALA A 118 -20.27 6.96 6.08
C ALA A 118 -19.99 6.89 7.60
N ALA A 119 -18.72 6.87 8.01
CA ALA A 119 -18.33 6.84 9.42
C ALA A 119 -18.40 8.21 10.11
N TYR A 120 -17.96 9.28 9.44
CA TYR A 120 -17.71 10.59 10.05
C TYR A 120 -18.42 11.77 9.36
N GLY A 121 -19.22 11.54 8.33
CA GLY A 121 -19.88 12.60 7.56
C GLY A 121 -20.80 13.48 8.40
N ALA A 122 -21.55 12.90 9.34
CA ALA A 122 -22.37 13.65 10.29
C ALA A 122 -21.52 14.60 11.16
N LEU A 123 -20.38 14.13 11.65
CA LEU A 123 -19.42 14.94 12.41
C LEU A 123 -18.80 16.04 11.53
N ALA A 124 -18.46 15.72 10.28
CA ALA A 124 -17.93 16.68 9.31
C ALA A 124 -18.97 17.75 8.90
N ASN A 125 -20.27 17.46 8.99
CA ASN A 125 -21.33 18.42 8.70
C ASN A 125 -21.68 19.31 9.91
N ASP A 126 -21.37 18.88 11.13
CA ASP A 126 -21.50 19.71 12.34
C ASP A 126 -20.30 20.67 12.45
N LEU A 127 -20.50 21.93 12.05
CA LEU A 127 -19.47 22.97 12.09
C LEU A 127 -19.13 23.44 13.51
N THR A 128 -19.92 23.05 14.53
CA THR A 128 -19.62 23.36 15.93
C THR A 128 -18.60 22.40 16.54
N LYS A 129 -18.39 21.23 15.91
CA LYS A 129 -17.43 20.23 16.35
C LYS A 129 -16.06 20.49 15.75
N PRO A 130 -14.96 20.28 16.49
CA PRO A 130 -13.62 20.42 15.94
C PRO A 130 -13.36 19.32 14.90
N MET A 131 -12.75 19.71 13.78
CA MET A 131 -12.21 18.80 12.77
C MET A 131 -11.13 19.55 12.00
N ASP A 132 -10.10 18.84 11.57
CA ASP A 132 -9.07 19.39 10.69
C ASP A 132 -9.67 19.98 9.41
N SER A 133 -9.14 21.14 8.99
CA SER A 133 -9.65 21.90 7.85
C SER A 133 -9.35 21.24 6.49
N GLY A 134 -8.35 20.37 6.42
CA GLY A 134 -8.07 19.55 5.23
C GLY A 134 -8.92 18.28 5.17
N ILE A 135 -9.37 17.75 6.31
CA ILE A 135 -10.17 16.52 6.38
C ILE A 135 -11.67 16.80 6.18
N ARG A 136 -12.23 17.82 6.83
CA ARG A 136 -13.65 18.14 6.74
C ARG A 136 -14.19 18.20 5.29
N PRO A 137 -13.60 18.98 4.37
CA PRO A 137 -14.11 19.06 3.01
C PRO A 137 -14.04 17.73 2.26
N ARG A 138 -13.07 16.87 2.57
CA ARG A 138 -12.94 15.53 1.94
C ARG A 138 -14.09 14.60 2.37
N LEU A 139 -14.42 14.59 3.66
CA LEU A 139 -15.54 13.80 4.17
C LEU A 139 -16.89 14.32 3.68
N GLN A 140 -17.06 15.65 3.61
CA GLN A 140 -18.26 16.27 3.03
C GLN A 140 -18.41 15.98 1.53
N ALA A 141 -17.30 15.90 0.79
CA ALA A 141 -17.31 15.51 -0.61
C ALA A 141 -17.65 14.03 -0.78
N GLY A 142 -17.08 13.14 0.06
CA GLY A 142 -17.38 11.71 0.05
C GLY A 142 -18.87 11.41 0.28
N ALA A 143 -19.56 12.21 1.10
CA ALA A 143 -21.00 12.08 1.33
C ALA A 143 -21.87 12.35 0.08
N LYS A 144 -21.29 12.91 -0.99
CA LYS A 144 -21.97 13.19 -2.26
C LYS A 144 -21.71 12.14 -3.34
N LEU A 145 -20.81 11.18 -3.09
CA LEU A 145 -20.56 10.07 -4.01
C LEU A 145 -21.75 9.11 -4.01
N LEU A 146 -22.08 8.58 -5.18
CA LEU A 146 -23.19 7.64 -5.31
C LEU A 146 -22.73 6.24 -4.92
N ALA A 147 -23.67 5.42 -4.46
CA ALA A 147 -23.41 4.00 -4.20
C ALA A 147 -22.86 3.27 -5.45
N ILE A 148 -23.26 3.70 -6.65
CA ILE A 148 -22.74 3.13 -7.91
C ILE A 148 -21.25 3.45 -8.13
N ASP A 149 -20.79 4.63 -7.71
CA ASP A 149 -19.38 5.03 -7.84
C ASP A 149 -18.51 4.19 -6.89
N TYR A 150 -19.01 3.97 -5.67
CA TYR A 150 -18.37 3.11 -4.69
C TYR A 150 -18.32 1.64 -5.15
N ILE A 151 -19.44 1.08 -5.63
CA ILE A 151 -19.48 -0.29 -6.16
C ILE A 151 -18.54 -0.44 -7.36
N ALA A 152 -18.46 0.55 -8.24
CA ALA A 152 -17.53 0.54 -9.37
C ALA A 152 -16.08 0.54 -8.90
N ALA A 153 -15.74 1.34 -7.88
CA ALA A 153 -14.39 1.42 -7.33
C ALA A 153 -13.94 0.12 -6.63
N LEU A 154 -14.86 -0.63 -6.02
CA LEU A 154 -14.57 -1.92 -5.37
C LEU A 154 -14.25 -3.07 -6.36
N LYS A 155 -14.52 -2.92 -7.66
CA LYS A 155 -14.32 -4.02 -8.62
C LYS A 155 -12.83 -4.23 -8.93
N PRO A 156 -12.32 -5.46 -8.82
CA PRO A 156 -10.94 -5.80 -9.18
C PRO A 156 -10.80 -5.86 -10.70
N ASN A 157 -10.61 -4.72 -11.37
CA ASN A 157 -10.78 -4.67 -12.84
C ASN A 157 -9.51 -4.39 -13.65
N ILE A 158 -8.32 -4.27 -13.06
CA ILE A 158 -7.18 -3.72 -13.82
C ILE A 158 -5.91 -4.59 -13.79
N ILE A 159 -5.62 -5.36 -12.73
CA ILE A 159 -4.28 -5.97 -12.57
C ILE A 159 -4.29 -7.51 -12.71
N GLU A 160 -5.41 -8.19 -12.41
CA GLU A 160 -5.42 -9.65 -12.25
C GLU A 160 -5.16 -10.44 -13.55
N GLU A 161 -5.55 -9.92 -14.72
CA GLU A 161 -5.47 -10.72 -15.96
C GLU A 161 -4.11 -10.70 -16.67
N THR A 162 -3.31 -9.64 -16.47
CA THR A 162 -2.14 -9.37 -17.33
C THR A 162 -0.80 -9.55 -16.61
N VAL A 163 -0.72 -9.25 -15.31
CA VAL A 163 0.58 -9.18 -14.60
C VAL A 163 0.99 -10.55 -14.03
N CYS A 164 0.05 -11.33 -13.49
CA CYS A 164 0.36 -12.62 -12.85
C CYS A 164 0.82 -13.72 -13.84
N LYS A 165 0.59 -13.56 -15.16
CA LYS A 165 1.01 -14.55 -16.18
C LYS A 165 2.44 -14.36 -16.69
N ARG A 166 3.10 -13.25 -16.32
CA ARG A 166 4.46 -12.91 -16.80
C ARG A 166 5.56 -13.20 -15.77
N PHE A 167 5.19 -13.69 -14.58
CA PHE A 167 6.13 -14.22 -13.61
C PHE A 167 6.05 -15.74 -13.53
#